data_AF-A0A969EKB5-F1
#
_entry.id   AF-A0A969EKB5-F1
#
_cell.length_a   1.000
_cell.length_b   1.000
_cell.length_c   1.000
_cell.angle_alpha   90.00
_cell.angle_beta   90.00
_cell.angle_gamma   90.00
#
_symmetry.space_group_name_H-M   'P 1'
#
loop_
_entity.id
_entity.type
_entity.pdbx_description
1 polymer ?
#
loop_
_entity_poly.entity_id
_entity_poly.type
_entity_poly.pdbx_seq_one_letter_code
_entity_poly.pdbx_strand_id
1 'polypeptide(L)'
;MDVASNYKQFIRLLTAMILASAVLINLTSCSEDVETPVDPLVGQYKFVSAILTTDPIPDVPGLDAGSDVSDIIGGALFGVVTCTNSANTAIELKSTNELYFICIGESVEEKGGTWSSNSTETEFTLNFSSPPFVQPFSLLLTDVVFDGTTLTGYAGNLILPASLVPNAPPGAPIVTFSVDLTFAKQ
;
A
#
# COMPACT_ATOMS: atom_id res chain seq x y z
N MET A 1 60.61 -4.41 56.33
CA MET A 1 59.89 -4.91 55.14
C MET A 1 58.42 -4.65 55.39
N ASP A 2 57.88 -3.61 54.73
CA ASP A 2 56.63 -2.96 55.12
C ASP A 2 55.45 -3.52 54.31
N VAL A 3 54.71 -4.44 54.91
CA VAL A 3 53.64 -5.23 54.27
C VAL A 3 52.43 -4.35 53.87
N ALA A 4 52.27 -3.17 54.49
CA ALA A 4 51.15 -2.27 54.26
C ALA A 4 51.21 -1.49 52.93
N SER A 5 52.40 -1.32 52.34
CA SER A 5 52.60 -0.56 51.11
C SER A 5 52.14 -1.34 49.86
N ASN A 6 52.37 -2.65 49.83
CA ASN A 6 52.02 -3.52 48.70
C ASN A 6 50.50 -3.72 48.54
N TYR A 7 49.73 -3.66 49.63
CA TYR A 7 48.27 -3.89 49.59
C TYR A 7 47.51 -2.73 48.93
N LYS A 8 47.97 -1.48 49.14
CA LYS A 8 47.37 -0.29 48.52
C LYS A 8 47.62 -0.23 47.01
N GLN A 9 48.76 -0.75 46.56
CA GLN A 9 49.10 -0.80 45.14
C GLN A 9 48.29 -1.88 44.41
N PHE A 10 48.10 -3.05 45.04
CA PHE A 10 47.26 -4.12 44.51
C PHE A 10 45.79 -3.72 44.38
N ILE A 11 45.22 -3.04 45.39
CA ILE A 11 43.82 -2.59 45.33
C ILE A 11 43.61 -1.59 44.20
N ARG A 12 44.53 -0.62 44.00
CA ARG A 12 44.46 0.37 42.90
C ARG A 12 44.54 -0.26 41.51
N LEU A 13 45.35 -1.31 41.34
CA LEU A 13 45.44 -2.08 40.10
C LEU A 13 44.17 -2.89 39.82
N LEU A 14 43.56 -3.50 40.85
CA LEU A 14 42.30 -4.23 40.74
C LEU A 14 41.10 -3.31 40.43
N THR A 15 41.03 -2.10 41.01
CA THR A 15 39.93 -1.17 40.72
C THR A 15 40.03 -0.60 39.30
N ALA A 16 41.23 -0.37 38.78
CA ALA A 16 41.45 0.07 37.41
C ALA A 16 41.12 -1.03 36.37
N MET A 17 41.38 -2.30 36.70
CA MET A 17 41.10 -3.44 35.82
C MET A 17 39.60 -3.77 35.74
N ILE A 18 38.84 -3.57 36.83
CA ILE A 18 37.37 -3.77 36.86
C ILE A 18 36.62 -2.65 36.12
N LEU A 19 37.08 -1.39 36.19
CA LEU A 19 36.49 -0.31 35.39
C LEU A 19 36.80 -0.44 33.89
N ALA A 20 37.99 -0.93 33.53
CA ALA A 20 38.35 -1.16 32.12
C ALA A 20 37.59 -2.33 31.48
N SER A 21 37.17 -3.32 32.28
CA SER A 21 36.39 -4.47 31.79
C SER A 21 34.89 -4.19 31.68
N ALA A 22 34.34 -3.18 32.36
CA ALA A 22 32.94 -2.76 32.20
C ALA A 22 32.69 -1.92 30.92
N VAL A 23 33.74 -1.28 30.37
CA VAL A 23 33.64 -0.47 29.15
C VAL A 23 33.72 -1.34 27.88
N LEU A 24 34.33 -2.52 27.94
CA LEU A 24 34.50 -3.41 26.78
C LEU A 24 33.28 -4.30 26.48
N ILE A 25 32.31 -4.44 27.41
CA ILE A 25 31.11 -5.28 27.22
C ILE A 25 29.96 -4.54 26.52
N ASN A 26 30.09 -3.22 26.30
CA ASN A 26 29.06 -2.41 25.62
C ASN A 26 29.33 -2.19 24.12
N LEU A 27 30.36 -2.80 23.55
CA LEU A 27 30.69 -2.66 22.12
C LEU A 27 30.31 -3.88 21.26
N THR A 28 29.73 -4.94 21.84
CA THR A 28 29.36 -6.16 21.09
C THR A 28 27.85 -6.46 21.10
N SER A 29 27.01 -5.51 21.50
CA SER A 29 25.56 -5.59 21.31
C SER A 29 25.08 -4.60 20.26
N CYS A 30 25.82 -4.50 19.15
CA CYS A 30 25.17 -4.19 17.89
C CYS A 30 24.45 -5.47 17.47
N SER A 31 23.28 -5.72 18.04
CA SER A 31 22.26 -6.46 17.29
C SER A 31 22.12 -5.66 16.01
N GLU A 32 22.65 -6.19 14.91
CA GLU A 32 22.23 -5.77 13.60
C GLU A 32 20.73 -5.99 13.62
N ASP A 33 19.98 -4.91 13.89
CA ASP A 33 18.57 -4.85 13.59
C ASP A 33 18.52 -5.12 12.10
N VAL A 34 18.25 -6.38 11.76
CA VAL A 34 17.88 -6.77 10.41
C VAL A 34 16.55 -6.07 10.22
N GLU A 35 16.62 -4.81 9.77
CA GLU A 35 15.48 -4.03 9.29
C GLU A 35 14.73 -4.97 8.36
N THR A 36 13.58 -5.47 8.83
CA THR A 36 12.73 -6.32 8.00
C THR A 36 12.44 -5.53 6.73
N PRO A 37 12.77 -6.07 5.53
CA PRO A 37 12.54 -5.36 4.29
C PRO A 37 11.08 -4.92 4.24
N VAL A 38 10.85 -3.61 4.23
CA VAL A 38 9.52 -3.06 4.04
C VAL A 38 9.17 -3.31 2.58
N ASP A 39 8.04 -3.97 2.34
CA ASP A 39 7.54 -4.23 1.00
C ASP A 39 7.50 -2.91 0.21
N PRO A 40 8.11 -2.84 -0.99
CA PRO A 40 8.25 -1.60 -1.77
C PRO A 40 6.90 -1.00 -2.15
N LEU A 41 5.83 -1.79 -2.17
CA LEU A 41 4.46 -1.34 -2.44
C LEU A 41 3.82 -0.63 -1.24
N VAL A 42 4.35 -0.70 -0.02
CA VAL A 42 3.83 0.06 1.13
C VAL A 42 3.91 1.56 0.84
N GLY A 43 2.81 2.29 1.11
CA GLY A 43 2.73 3.74 0.92
C GLY A 43 1.35 4.25 0.51
N GLN A 44 1.29 5.54 0.17
CA GLN A 44 0.06 6.23 -0.25
C GLN A 44 0.01 6.32 -1.78
N TYR A 45 -1.15 6.03 -2.37
CA TYR A 45 -1.34 5.97 -3.82
C TYR A 45 -2.57 6.75 -4.24
N LYS A 46 -2.37 7.71 -5.14
CA LYS A 46 -3.45 8.37 -5.86
C LYS A 46 -3.77 7.59 -7.12
N PHE A 47 -5.05 7.38 -7.38
CA PHE A 47 -5.50 6.89 -8.68
C PHE A 47 -5.27 7.95 -9.74
N VAL A 48 -4.66 7.56 -10.86
CA VAL A 48 -4.28 8.47 -11.95
C VAL A 48 -5.16 8.23 -13.17
N SER A 49 -5.24 6.99 -13.64
CA SER A 49 -5.99 6.68 -14.84
C SER A 49 -6.49 5.24 -14.91
N ALA A 50 -7.56 5.05 -15.68
CA ALA A 50 -8.06 3.76 -16.16
C ALA A 50 -8.35 3.85 -17.66
N ILE A 51 -7.62 3.09 -18.49
CA ILE A 51 -7.80 3.06 -19.95
C ILE A 51 -8.34 1.70 -20.36
N LEU A 52 -9.40 1.67 -21.17
CA LEU A 52 -9.94 0.42 -21.68
C LEU A 52 -8.95 -0.26 -22.63
N THR A 53 -8.74 -1.56 -22.42
CA THR A 53 -7.94 -2.41 -23.31
C THR A 53 -8.80 -3.12 -24.35
N THR A 54 -10.06 -3.37 -24.01
CA THR A 54 -11.09 -3.95 -24.87
C THR A 54 -12.42 -3.26 -24.60
N ASP A 55 -13.38 -3.45 -25.50
CA ASP A 55 -14.76 -2.99 -25.30
C ASP A 55 -15.36 -3.64 -24.04
N PRO A 56 -16.20 -2.92 -23.29
CA PRO A 56 -16.87 -3.43 -22.10
C PRO A 56 -17.91 -4.51 -22.44
N ILE A 57 -18.24 -5.34 -21.46
CA ILE A 57 -19.22 -6.42 -21.60
C ILE A 57 -20.33 -6.27 -20.55
N PRO A 58 -21.61 -6.12 -20.93
CA PRO A 58 -22.09 -5.93 -22.30
C PRO A 58 -21.60 -4.60 -22.88
N ASP A 59 -21.66 -4.49 -24.21
CA ASP A 59 -21.29 -3.28 -24.95
C ASP A 59 -21.98 -2.03 -24.37
N VAL A 60 -21.21 -0.97 -24.14
CA VAL A 60 -21.72 0.29 -23.58
C VAL A 60 -21.51 1.38 -24.64
N PRO A 61 -22.58 1.95 -25.22
CA PRO A 61 -22.46 2.94 -26.27
C PRO A 61 -21.56 4.13 -25.88
N GLY A 62 -20.51 4.35 -26.68
CA GLY A 62 -19.54 5.43 -26.46
C GLY A 62 -18.37 5.07 -25.55
N LEU A 63 -18.25 3.81 -25.12
CA LEU A 63 -17.08 3.28 -24.44
C LEU A 63 -16.45 2.18 -25.30
N ASP A 64 -15.48 2.55 -26.12
CA ASP A 64 -14.72 1.61 -26.95
C ASP A 64 -13.33 1.34 -26.33
N ALA A 65 -12.63 0.30 -26.78
CA ALA A 65 -11.23 0.08 -26.46
C ALA A 65 -10.39 1.35 -26.69
N GLY A 66 -9.49 1.66 -25.75
CA GLY A 66 -8.69 2.88 -25.71
C GLY A 66 -9.38 4.08 -25.05
N SER A 67 -10.66 3.98 -24.69
CA SER A 67 -11.36 5.07 -24.00
C SER A 67 -10.83 5.25 -22.57
N ASP A 68 -10.75 6.51 -22.15
CA ASP A 68 -10.46 6.86 -20.76
C ASP A 68 -11.74 6.73 -19.92
N VAL A 69 -11.70 5.82 -18.93
CA VAL A 69 -12.79 5.53 -18.00
C VAL A 69 -12.43 5.87 -16.56
N SER A 70 -11.43 6.74 -16.37
CA SER A 70 -10.90 7.11 -15.05
C SER A 70 -11.97 7.63 -14.10
N ASP A 71 -12.89 8.48 -14.57
CA ASP A 71 -13.96 9.00 -13.72
C ASP A 71 -14.94 7.90 -13.25
N ILE A 72 -15.20 6.90 -14.11
CA ILE A 72 -16.10 5.78 -13.79
C ILE A 72 -15.44 4.86 -12.76
N ILE A 73 -14.22 4.42 -13.04
CA ILE A 73 -13.49 3.50 -12.16
C ILE A 73 -13.10 4.18 -10.86
N GLY A 74 -12.58 5.41 -10.93
CA GLY A 74 -12.25 6.23 -9.76
C GLY A 74 -13.48 6.50 -8.89
N GLY A 75 -14.61 6.89 -9.49
CA GLY A 75 -15.86 7.08 -8.77
C GLY A 75 -16.35 5.79 -8.08
N ALA A 76 -16.22 4.65 -8.74
CA ALA A 76 -16.62 3.36 -8.17
C ALA A 76 -15.72 2.88 -7.03
N LEU A 77 -14.40 3.10 -7.14
CA LEU A 77 -13.43 2.69 -6.13
C LEU A 77 -13.40 3.65 -4.93
N PHE A 78 -13.54 4.95 -5.17
CA PHE A 78 -13.26 6.00 -4.19
C PHE A 78 -14.45 6.87 -3.82
N GLY A 79 -15.63 6.70 -4.42
CA GLY A 79 -16.86 7.47 -4.09
C GLY A 79 -17.35 7.32 -2.64
N VAL A 80 -16.61 6.55 -1.86
CA VAL A 80 -16.81 6.15 -0.47
C VAL A 80 -16.28 7.19 0.51
N VAL A 81 -15.15 7.81 0.16
CA VAL A 81 -14.41 8.71 1.04
C VAL A 81 -14.69 10.14 0.61
N THR A 82 -15.16 10.96 1.54
CA THR A 82 -15.45 12.37 1.28
C THR A 82 -14.31 13.22 1.81
N CYS A 83 -13.36 13.55 0.94
CA CYS A 83 -12.31 14.51 1.25
C CYS A 83 -12.82 15.94 1.11
N THR A 84 -12.25 16.88 1.89
CA THR A 84 -12.52 18.31 1.69
C THR A 84 -12.08 18.75 0.30
N ASN A 85 -10.95 18.23 -0.17
CA ASN A 85 -10.52 18.31 -1.56
C ASN A 85 -10.49 16.90 -2.18
N SER A 86 -11.38 16.62 -3.12
CA SER A 86 -11.45 15.32 -3.79
C SER A 86 -10.16 14.96 -4.56
N ALA A 87 -9.33 15.93 -4.93
CA ALA A 87 -8.02 15.66 -5.54
C ALA A 87 -6.99 15.05 -4.56
N ASN A 88 -7.30 15.01 -3.26
CA ASN A 88 -6.47 14.41 -2.22
C ASN A 88 -6.88 12.98 -1.88
N THR A 89 -7.94 12.46 -2.49
CA THR A 89 -8.37 11.07 -2.28
C THR A 89 -7.29 10.09 -2.73
N ALA A 90 -6.95 9.15 -1.84
CA ALA A 90 -5.94 8.12 -2.08
C ALA A 90 -6.27 6.84 -1.32
N ILE A 91 -5.58 5.75 -1.65
CA ILE A 91 -5.45 4.60 -0.77
C ILE A 91 -4.10 4.64 -0.05
N GLU A 92 -4.04 4.08 1.15
CA GLU A 92 -2.80 3.79 1.85
C GLU A 92 -2.67 2.28 2.09
N LEU A 93 -1.53 1.74 1.66
CA LEU A 93 -1.12 0.36 1.85
C LEU A 93 -0.18 0.31 3.05
N LYS A 94 -0.64 -0.22 4.17
CA LYS A 94 0.16 -0.36 5.39
C LYS A 94 1.00 -1.63 5.34
N SER A 95 2.12 -1.65 6.05
CA SER A 95 3.00 -2.83 6.20
C SER A 95 2.33 -4.02 6.93
N THR A 96 1.17 -3.79 7.55
CA THR A 96 0.31 -4.80 8.17
C THR A 96 -0.66 -5.47 7.18
N ASN A 97 -0.51 -5.21 5.88
CA ASN A 97 -1.39 -5.66 4.79
C ASN A 97 -2.81 -5.05 4.86
N GLU A 98 -2.98 -3.97 5.61
CA GLU A 98 -4.23 -3.24 5.69
C GLU A 98 -4.29 -2.17 4.60
N LEU A 99 -5.46 -2.02 3.99
CA LEU A 99 -5.77 -0.97 3.05
C LEU A 99 -6.67 0.05 3.72
N TYR A 100 -6.33 1.33 3.58
CA TYR A 100 -7.10 2.46 4.06
C TYR A 100 -7.46 3.40 2.93
N PHE A 101 -8.66 3.97 2.99
CA PHE A 101 -9.00 5.17 2.24
C PHE A 101 -8.55 6.38 3.05
N ILE A 102 -7.84 7.30 2.40
CA ILE A 102 -7.30 8.48 3.07
C ILE A 102 -7.57 9.74 2.24
N CYS A 103 -7.52 10.87 2.92
CA CYS A 103 -7.46 12.19 2.30
C CYS A 103 -6.10 12.82 2.62
N ILE A 104 -5.23 12.91 1.62
CA ILE A 104 -3.86 13.39 1.80
C ILE A 104 -3.85 14.81 2.35
N GLY A 105 -3.11 15.02 3.45
CA GLY A 105 -3.04 16.30 4.15
C GLY A 105 -4.25 16.60 5.05
N GLU A 106 -5.19 15.67 5.17
CA GLU A 106 -6.34 15.75 6.08
C GLU A 106 -6.26 14.61 7.12
N SER A 107 -7.01 14.72 8.22
CA SER A 107 -7.08 13.68 9.27
C SER A 107 -8.20 12.67 9.02
N VAL A 108 -8.45 12.33 7.76
CA VAL A 108 -9.47 11.36 7.34
C VAL A 108 -8.76 10.08 6.92
N GLU A 109 -9.04 9.02 7.64
CA GLU A 109 -8.51 7.67 7.40
C GLU A 109 -9.61 6.66 7.77
N GLU A 110 -10.00 5.84 6.80
CA GLU A 110 -11.02 4.82 6.97
C GLU A 110 -10.50 3.48 6.48
N LYS A 111 -10.59 2.43 7.29
CA LYS A 111 -10.14 1.10 6.86
C LYS A 111 -10.98 0.65 5.68
N GLY A 112 -10.35 0.48 4.52
CA GLY A 112 -10.97 0.07 3.26
C GLY A 112 -11.00 -1.44 3.06
N GLY A 113 -10.01 -2.14 3.64
CA GLY A 113 -9.91 -3.59 3.60
C GLY A 113 -8.47 -4.07 3.74
N THR A 114 -8.00 -4.93 2.84
CA THR A 114 -6.64 -5.49 2.85
C THR A 114 -6.03 -5.49 1.46
N TRP A 115 -4.71 -5.67 1.41
CA TRP A 115 -3.99 -5.83 0.15
C TRP A 115 -2.96 -6.97 0.25
N SER A 116 -2.57 -7.50 -0.90
CA SER A 116 -1.53 -8.52 -1.00
C SER A 116 -0.89 -8.52 -2.38
N SER A 117 0.40 -8.82 -2.46
CA SER A 117 1.14 -9.10 -3.69
C SER A 117 1.59 -10.57 -3.74
N ASN A 118 1.86 -11.08 -4.93
CA ASN A 118 2.55 -12.36 -5.08
C ASN A 118 4.07 -12.19 -4.83
N SER A 119 4.81 -13.29 -4.70
CA SER A 119 6.25 -13.24 -4.37
C SER A 119 7.14 -12.58 -5.42
N THR A 120 6.62 -12.36 -6.63
CA THR A 120 7.32 -11.70 -7.74
C THR A 120 6.80 -10.29 -8.00
N GLU A 121 5.86 -9.80 -7.19
CA GLU A 121 5.21 -8.48 -7.33
C GLU A 121 4.59 -8.22 -8.72
N THR A 122 4.25 -9.28 -9.45
CA THR A 122 3.61 -9.19 -10.78
C THR A 122 2.09 -9.28 -10.69
N GLU A 123 1.57 -9.72 -9.55
CA GLU A 123 0.15 -9.73 -9.23
C GLU A 123 -0.07 -8.98 -7.92
N PHE A 124 -1.08 -8.12 -7.91
CA PHE A 124 -1.42 -7.27 -6.78
C PHE A 124 -2.92 -7.27 -6.60
N THR A 125 -3.38 -7.60 -5.40
CA THR A 125 -4.80 -7.70 -5.07
C THR A 125 -5.17 -6.67 -4.03
N LEU A 126 -6.19 -5.86 -4.32
CA LEU A 126 -6.88 -5.01 -3.35
C LEU A 126 -8.21 -5.64 -2.99
N ASN A 127 -8.41 -5.95 -1.73
CA ASN A 127 -9.66 -6.50 -1.21
C ASN A 127 -10.37 -5.41 -0.41
N PHE A 128 -11.45 -4.88 -0.96
CA PHE A 128 -12.30 -3.88 -0.32
C PHE A 128 -13.40 -4.58 0.46
N SER A 129 -13.57 -4.23 1.74
CA SER A 129 -14.50 -4.91 2.63
C SER A 129 -15.23 -3.98 3.60
N SER A 130 -15.09 -2.67 3.47
CA SER A 130 -15.76 -1.68 4.32
C SER A 130 -16.80 -0.86 3.56
N PRO A 131 -17.73 -0.19 4.28
CA PRO A 131 -18.76 0.64 3.66
C PRO A 131 -18.19 1.67 2.69
N PRO A 132 -18.95 2.04 1.65
CA PRO A 132 -20.31 1.68 1.30
C PRO A 132 -20.42 0.40 0.44
N PHE A 133 -19.34 -0.36 0.23
CA PHE A 133 -19.45 -1.61 -0.51
C PHE A 133 -20.36 -2.58 0.26
N VAL A 134 -21.59 -2.78 -0.24
CA VAL A 134 -22.61 -3.67 0.36
C VAL A 134 -22.12 -5.12 0.39
N GLN A 135 -21.20 -5.45 -0.51
CA GLN A 135 -20.52 -6.73 -0.59
C GLN A 135 -19.01 -6.50 -0.81
N PRO A 136 -18.14 -7.35 -0.24
CA PRO A 136 -16.72 -7.27 -0.52
C PRO A 136 -16.44 -7.32 -2.03
N PHE A 137 -15.49 -6.51 -2.46
CA PHE A 137 -15.07 -6.40 -3.84
C PHE A 137 -13.54 -6.55 -3.90
N SER A 138 -13.04 -7.33 -4.86
CA SER A 138 -11.60 -7.52 -5.04
C SER A 138 -11.17 -7.03 -6.41
N LEU A 139 -10.18 -6.15 -6.43
CA LEU A 139 -9.48 -5.73 -7.64
C LEU A 139 -8.16 -6.51 -7.72
N LEU A 140 -8.07 -7.42 -8.69
CA LEU A 140 -6.83 -8.08 -9.06
C LEU A 140 -6.19 -7.32 -10.22
N LEU A 141 -4.95 -6.87 -9.99
CA LEU A 141 -4.06 -6.38 -11.02
C LEU A 141 -3.06 -7.48 -11.38
N THR A 142 -2.91 -7.73 -12.68
CA THR A 142 -1.84 -8.56 -13.26
C THR A 142 -0.87 -7.69 -14.04
N ASP A 143 0.25 -8.25 -14.46
CA ASP A 143 1.30 -7.54 -15.20
C ASP A 143 1.74 -6.26 -14.47
N VAL A 144 1.80 -6.36 -13.14
CA VAL A 144 2.11 -5.23 -12.27
C VAL A 144 3.54 -4.78 -12.48
N VAL A 145 3.71 -3.47 -12.64
CA VAL A 145 5.02 -2.83 -12.73
C VAL A 145 5.05 -1.67 -11.74
N PHE A 146 6.07 -1.66 -10.88
CA PHE A 146 6.34 -0.57 -9.95
C PHE A 146 7.74 -0.02 -10.18
N ASP A 147 7.85 1.29 -10.42
CA ASP A 147 9.14 1.96 -10.69
C ASP A 147 9.69 2.78 -9.50
N GLY A 148 9.04 2.67 -8.33
CA GLY A 148 9.33 3.48 -7.14
C GLY A 148 8.37 4.66 -6.96
N THR A 149 7.74 5.13 -8.04
CA THR A 149 6.84 6.30 -8.04
C THR A 149 5.48 6.00 -8.65
N THR A 150 5.41 5.05 -9.56
CA THR A 150 4.21 4.72 -10.32
C THR A 150 3.98 3.22 -10.23
N LEU A 151 2.74 2.84 -9.92
CA LEU A 151 2.25 1.47 -9.94
C LEU A 151 1.28 1.35 -11.11
N THR A 152 1.61 0.52 -12.09
CA THR A 152 0.70 0.17 -13.19
C THR A 152 0.31 -1.29 -13.12
N GLY A 153 -0.88 -1.63 -13.63
CA GLY A 153 -1.30 -3.01 -13.78
C GLY A 153 -2.58 -3.15 -14.59
N TYR A 154 -2.83 -4.36 -15.07
CA TYR A 154 -3.99 -4.72 -15.87
C TYR A 154 -5.07 -5.37 -14.99
N ALA A 155 -6.30 -4.89 -15.06
CA ALA A 155 -7.47 -5.52 -14.46
C ALA A 155 -8.40 -6.05 -15.56
N GLY A 156 -8.29 -7.35 -15.87
CA GLY A 156 -9.01 -7.94 -17.00
C GLY A 156 -10.49 -8.23 -16.77
N ASN A 157 -10.96 -8.31 -15.52
CA ASN A 157 -12.33 -8.67 -15.18
C ASN A 157 -12.90 -7.75 -14.10
N LEU A 158 -12.76 -6.44 -14.28
CA LEU A 158 -13.29 -5.45 -13.36
C LEU A 158 -14.82 -5.36 -13.51
N ILE A 159 -15.56 -5.93 -12.56
CA ILE A 159 -17.03 -5.93 -12.59
C ILE A 159 -17.56 -4.77 -11.77
N LEU A 160 -18.32 -3.88 -12.42
CA LEU A 160 -19.05 -2.80 -11.76
C LEU A 160 -20.57 -2.98 -11.90
N PRO A 161 -21.37 -2.58 -10.91
CA PRO A 161 -22.80 -2.43 -11.08
C PRO A 161 -23.12 -1.50 -12.26
N ALA A 162 -24.04 -1.89 -13.13
CA ALA A 162 -24.42 -1.08 -14.30
C ALA A 162 -24.98 0.30 -13.90
N SER A 163 -25.49 0.45 -12.68
CA SER A 163 -25.96 1.73 -12.12
C SER A 163 -24.85 2.76 -11.93
N LEU A 164 -23.58 2.35 -11.92
CA LEU A 164 -22.42 3.24 -11.81
C LEU A 164 -21.81 3.57 -13.19
N VAL A 165 -22.30 2.94 -14.26
CA VAL A 165 -21.75 3.07 -15.60
C VAL A 165 -22.69 3.93 -16.46
N PRO A 166 -22.24 5.10 -16.93
CA PRO A 166 -23.03 5.93 -17.84
C PRO A 166 -23.42 5.15 -19.10
N ASN A 167 -24.67 5.31 -19.54
CA ASN A 167 -25.21 4.68 -20.75
C ASN A 167 -25.17 3.14 -20.77
N ALA A 168 -25.04 2.49 -19.61
CA ALA A 168 -25.11 1.04 -19.54
C ALA A 168 -26.40 0.51 -20.20
N PRO A 169 -26.34 -0.63 -20.92
CA PRO A 169 -27.51 -1.18 -21.60
C PRO A 169 -28.71 -1.37 -20.67
N PRO A 170 -29.94 -1.02 -21.11
CA PRO A 170 -31.14 -1.24 -20.31
C PRO A 170 -31.27 -2.71 -19.89
N GLY A 171 -31.45 -2.94 -18.58
CA GLY A 171 -31.59 -4.28 -18.01
C GLY A 171 -30.28 -5.02 -17.74
N ALA A 172 -29.11 -4.44 -18.07
CA ALA A 172 -27.83 -4.97 -17.62
C ALA A 172 -27.70 -4.78 -16.09
N PRO A 173 -27.40 -5.84 -15.30
CA PRO A 173 -27.16 -5.68 -13.87
C PRO A 173 -25.72 -5.24 -13.57
N ILE A 174 -24.78 -5.62 -14.43
CA ILE A 174 -23.34 -5.38 -14.30
C ILE A 174 -22.73 -5.04 -15.65
N VAL A 175 -21.57 -4.40 -15.61
CA VAL A 175 -20.66 -4.21 -16.75
C VAL A 175 -19.27 -4.68 -16.32
N THR A 176 -18.63 -5.47 -17.18
CA THR A 176 -17.26 -5.94 -17.01
C THR A 176 -16.34 -5.12 -17.90
N PHE A 177 -15.26 -4.63 -17.30
CA PHE A 177 -14.23 -3.85 -17.94
C PHE A 177 -12.90 -4.61 -17.91
N SER A 178 -12.11 -4.43 -18.97
CA SER A 178 -10.71 -4.81 -19.02
C SER A 178 -9.88 -3.53 -19.16
N VAL A 179 -9.15 -3.14 -18.11
CA VAL A 179 -8.53 -1.81 -18.02
C VAL A 179 -7.05 -1.88 -17.63
N ASP A 180 -6.26 -1.00 -18.23
CA ASP A 180 -4.94 -0.63 -17.71
C ASP A 180 -5.12 0.47 -16.67
N LEU A 181 -4.60 0.22 -15.46
CA LEU A 181 -4.73 1.10 -14.31
C LEU A 181 -3.38 1.70 -13.94
N THR A 182 -3.38 2.98 -13.58
CA THR A 182 -2.21 3.69 -13.09
C THR A 182 -2.50 4.34 -11.74
N PHE A 183 -1.57 4.14 -10.80
CA PHE A 183 -1.56 4.80 -9.51
C PHE A 183 -0.21 5.50 -9.30
N ALA A 184 -0.24 6.71 -8.74
CA ALA A 184 0.95 7.47 -8.39
C ALA A 184 1.20 7.41 -6.89
N LYS A 185 2.38 6.94 -6.49
CA LYS A 185 2.86 6.97 -5.11
C LYS A 185 3.15 8.40 -4.68
N GLN A 186 2.84 8.74 -3.43
CA GLN A 186 2.97 10.08 -2.86
C GLN A 186 4.11 10.17 -1.85
#